data_AF-A0A0G4I1V8-F1
#
_entry.id   AF-A0A0G4I1V8-F1
#
_cell.length_a   1.000
_cell.length_b   1.000
_cell.length_c   1.000
_cell.angle_alpha   90.00
_cell.angle_beta   90.00
_cell.angle_gamma   90.00
#
_symmetry.space_group_name_H-M   'P 1'
#
loop_
_entity.id
_entity.type
_entity.pdbx_description
1 polymer ?
#
loop_
_entity_poly.entity_id
_entity_poly.type
_entity_poly.pdbx_seq_one_letter_code
_entity_poly.pdbx_strand_id
1 'polypeptide(L)'
;MEFLSKFKVRLESDDFLQGPELEGDGKGAAEVEKQLKIDTGLLAQACIKAADIGHSAKPWDVHYKYSLSVVEEFFKQGDKEREMGLPISALCDRNAASSLAQSQRGFLLFLCRPMFVVLVSAEKVRGERLYDAAVAAKKRDSSKRRSSAFLAVGEDGDVVGPGRRGSAGRRGSAASMRSSRRTSQASALQLNFSMVENVCLRLLDDNVEEWTKRMSESQPSKEKTGS
;
A
#
# COMPACT_ATOMS: atom_id res chain seq x y z
N MET A 1 -15.38 2.15 -10.59
CA MET A 1 -14.55 0.98 -11.01
C MET A 1 -13.41 1.35 -11.95
N GLU A 2 -13.63 2.18 -12.98
CA GLU A 2 -12.59 2.53 -13.97
C GLU A 2 -11.27 3.04 -13.36
N PHE A 3 -11.33 3.91 -12.35
CA PHE A 3 -10.15 4.40 -11.64
C PHE A 3 -9.30 3.27 -11.04
N LEU A 4 -9.94 2.32 -10.32
CA LEU A 4 -9.24 1.22 -9.67
C LEU A 4 -8.55 0.32 -10.69
N SER A 5 -9.19 0.05 -11.83
CA SER A 5 -8.59 -0.73 -12.90
C SER A 5 -7.36 -0.03 -13.48
N LYS A 6 -7.45 1.28 -13.80
CA LYS A 6 -6.32 2.05 -14.31
C LYS A 6 -5.17 2.13 -13.29
N PHE A 7 -5.51 2.39 -12.02
CA PHE A 7 -4.51 2.51 -10.97
C PHE A 7 -3.81 1.17 -10.70
N LYS A 8 -4.56 0.06 -10.70
CA LYS A 8 -3.99 -1.28 -10.55
C LYS A 8 -3.03 -1.63 -11.69
N VAL A 9 -3.42 -1.39 -12.94
CA VAL A 9 -2.54 -1.60 -14.10
C VAL A 9 -1.25 -0.79 -13.97
N ARG A 10 -1.36 0.48 -13.55
CA ARG A 10 -0.19 1.33 -13.35
C ARG A 10 0.69 0.84 -12.20
N LEU A 11 0.09 0.37 -11.10
CA LEU A 11 0.79 -0.15 -9.93
C LEU A 11 1.55 -1.45 -10.23
N GLU A 12 1.05 -2.28 -11.15
CA GLU A 12 1.68 -3.52 -11.60
C GLU A 12 2.84 -3.28 -12.58
N SER A 13 3.06 -2.03 -13.02
CA SER A 13 4.17 -1.69 -13.91
C SER A 13 5.50 -1.59 -13.14
N ASP A 14 6.57 -2.14 -13.69
CA ASP A 14 7.88 -2.21 -13.04
C ASP A 14 8.49 -0.84 -12.72
N ASP A 15 8.12 0.19 -13.48
CA ASP A 15 8.63 1.56 -13.35
C ASP A 15 7.80 2.42 -12.39
N PHE A 16 6.77 1.87 -11.73
CA PHE A 16 5.93 2.60 -10.78
C PHE A 16 6.76 3.18 -9.64
N LEU A 17 6.65 4.50 -9.43
CA LEU A 17 7.45 5.30 -8.49
C LEU A 17 8.97 5.29 -8.72
N GLN A 18 9.43 4.86 -9.91
CA GLN A 18 10.85 4.85 -10.28
C GLN A 18 11.10 5.63 -11.59
N GLY A 19 10.08 5.76 -12.45
CA GLY A 19 10.21 6.27 -13.81
C GLY A 19 10.88 5.24 -14.73
N PRO A 20 10.83 5.42 -16.05
CA PRO A 20 11.38 4.46 -17.00
C PRO A 20 12.89 4.28 -16.80
N GLU A 21 13.40 3.05 -16.94
CA GLU A 21 14.84 2.81 -17.00
C GLU A 21 15.42 3.53 -18.23
N LEU A 22 16.43 4.37 -18.00
CA LEU A 22 17.01 5.21 -19.04
C LEU A 22 18.33 4.62 -19.53
N GLU A 23 18.37 4.24 -20.81
CA GLU A 23 19.63 4.11 -21.54
C GLU A 23 20.00 5.47 -22.17
N GLY A 24 20.97 6.18 -21.58
CA GLY A 24 21.68 7.30 -22.24
C GLY A 24 21.07 8.72 -22.16
N ASP A 25 21.95 9.68 -22.50
CA ASP A 25 21.78 11.09 -22.92
C ASP A 25 21.02 12.16 -22.07
N GLY A 26 20.58 11.86 -20.84
CA GLY A 26 20.18 12.90 -19.88
C GLY A 26 18.83 13.61 -20.15
N LYS A 27 18.20 13.35 -21.31
CA LYS A 27 16.79 13.71 -21.58
C LYS A 27 15.80 12.94 -20.69
N GLY A 28 16.24 11.81 -20.15
CA GLY A 28 15.39 10.96 -19.35
C GLY A 28 15.05 11.49 -17.94
N ALA A 29 15.85 12.40 -17.37
CA ALA A 29 15.57 12.91 -16.01
C ALA A 29 14.24 13.66 -15.93
N ALA A 30 13.91 14.45 -16.96
CA ALA A 30 12.64 15.17 -17.04
C ALA A 30 11.44 14.23 -17.22
N GLU A 31 11.59 13.15 -17.99
CA GLU A 31 10.53 12.16 -18.19
C GLU A 31 10.30 11.32 -16.93
N VAL A 32 11.38 10.93 -16.23
CA VAL A 32 11.30 10.27 -14.91
C VAL A 32 10.57 11.15 -13.90
N GLU A 33 10.92 12.44 -13.81
CA GLU A 33 10.25 13.38 -12.91
C GLU A 33 8.76 13.51 -13.23
N LYS A 34 8.42 13.62 -14.53
CA LYS A 34 7.04 13.69 -14.99
C LYS A 34 6.26 12.43 -14.65
N GLN A 35 6.83 11.24 -14.88
CA GLN A 35 6.18 9.98 -14.55
C GLN A 35 5.98 9.83 -13.04
N LEU A 36 6.96 10.21 -12.23
CA LEU A 36 6.84 10.20 -10.77
C LEU A 36 5.72 11.11 -10.27
N LYS A 37 5.54 12.29 -10.90
CA LYS A 37 4.41 13.19 -10.59
C LYS A 37 3.06 12.54 -10.92
N ILE A 38 2.96 11.83 -12.05
CA ILE A 38 1.74 11.09 -12.43
C ILE A 38 1.44 10.01 -11.38
N ASP A 39 2.43 9.20 -11.02
CA ASP A 39 2.27 8.09 -10.07
C ASP A 39 1.88 8.58 -8.68
N THR A 40 2.55 9.64 -8.22
CA THR A 40 2.24 10.29 -6.94
C THR A 40 0.84 10.88 -6.96
N GLY A 41 0.42 11.48 -8.08
CA GLY A 41 -0.93 11.99 -8.27
C GLY A 41 -1.99 10.89 -8.22
N LEU A 42 -1.74 9.74 -8.86
CA LEU A 42 -2.62 8.59 -8.83
C LEU A 42 -2.75 8.00 -7.42
N LEU A 43 -1.62 7.87 -6.69
CA LEU A 43 -1.63 7.43 -5.30
C LEU A 43 -2.40 8.40 -4.41
N ALA A 44 -2.21 9.71 -4.58
CA ALA A 44 -2.97 10.72 -3.84
C ALA A 44 -4.47 10.63 -4.12
N GLN A 45 -4.88 10.45 -5.38
CA GLN A 45 -6.28 10.24 -5.74
C GLN A 45 -6.86 8.97 -5.09
N ALA A 46 -6.10 7.88 -5.05
CA ALA A 46 -6.52 6.65 -4.38
C ALA A 46 -6.71 6.87 -2.87
N CYS A 47 -5.76 7.56 -2.21
CA CYS A 47 -5.86 7.90 -0.79
C CYS A 47 -7.08 8.78 -0.47
N ILE A 48 -7.35 9.81 -1.28
CA ILE A 48 -8.53 10.68 -1.09
C ILE A 48 -9.82 9.87 -1.26
N LYS A 49 -9.90 9.03 -2.28
CA LYS A 49 -11.07 8.16 -2.52
C LYS A 49 -11.28 7.17 -1.37
N ALA A 50 -10.21 6.60 -0.82
CA ALA A 50 -10.30 5.72 0.33
C ALA A 50 -10.68 6.46 1.62
N ALA A 51 -10.24 7.70 1.79
CA ALA A 51 -10.60 8.55 2.92
C ALA A 51 -12.10 8.88 2.94
N ASP A 52 -12.69 9.14 1.77
CA ASP A 52 -14.13 9.40 1.59
C ASP A 52 -15.00 8.24 2.12
N ILE A 53 -14.59 7.00 1.83
CA ILE A 53 -15.23 5.78 2.35
C ILE A 53 -14.56 5.25 3.63
N GLY A 54 -13.77 6.07 4.31
CA GLY A 54 -12.88 5.65 5.40
C GLY A 54 -13.61 5.15 6.64
N HIS A 55 -14.89 5.47 6.80
CA HIS A 55 -15.72 4.92 7.88
C HIS A 55 -15.86 3.38 7.80
N SER A 56 -15.68 2.78 6.61
CA SER A 56 -15.66 1.32 6.41
C SER A 56 -14.51 0.63 7.14
N ALA A 57 -13.44 1.35 7.44
CA ALA A 57 -12.22 0.86 8.10
C ALA A 57 -12.05 1.48 9.50
N LYS A 58 -13.16 1.69 10.21
CA LYS A 58 -13.20 2.15 11.61
C LYS A 58 -13.73 1.05 12.53
N PRO A 59 -13.47 1.13 13.85
CA PRO A 59 -14.12 0.24 14.82
C PRO A 59 -15.65 0.26 14.66
N TRP A 60 -16.27 -0.89 14.95
CA TRP A 60 -17.68 -1.14 14.69
C TRP A 60 -18.61 -0.01 15.11
N ASP A 61 -18.51 0.49 16.35
CA ASP A 61 -19.42 1.52 16.86
C ASP A 61 -19.38 2.81 16.05
N VAL A 62 -18.19 3.17 15.55
CA VAL A 62 -18.01 4.32 14.67
C VAL A 62 -18.55 4.02 13.28
N HIS A 63 -18.16 2.89 12.70
CA HIS A 63 -18.63 2.45 11.38
C HIS A 63 -20.16 2.42 11.31
N TYR A 64 -20.78 1.75 12.28
CA TYR A 64 -22.23 1.57 12.39
C TYR A 64 -22.96 2.91 12.48
N LYS A 65 -22.48 3.83 13.32
CA LYS A 65 -23.06 5.18 13.44
C LYS A 65 -23.04 5.93 12.11
N TYR A 66 -21.92 5.90 11.38
CA TYR A 66 -21.83 6.55 10.06
C TYR A 66 -22.72 5.85 9.02
N SER A 67 -22.75 4.52 8.99
CA SER A 67 -23.63 3.76 8.09
C SER A 67 -25.11 4.08 8.30
N LEU A 68 -25.57 4.16 9.55
CA LEU A 68 -26.94 4.59 9.86
C LEU A 68 -27.21 6.03 9.40
N SER A 69 -26.27 6.94 9.61
CA SER A 69 -26.43 8.34 9.22
C SER A 69 -26.61 8.50 7.71
N VAL A 70 -25.80 7.78 6.91
CA VAL A 70 -25.88 7.80 5.43
C VAL A 70 -27.20 7.19 4.95
N VAL A 71 -27.61 6.06 5.55
CA VAL A 71 -28.86 5.40 5.15
C VAL A 71 -30.08 6.26 5.48
N GLU A 72 -30.08 6.93 6.62
CA GLU A 72 -31.15 7.86 6.97
C GLU A 72 -31.22 9.04 6.00
N GLU A 73 -30.09 9.52 5.49
CA GLU A 73 -30.05 10.55 4.43
C GLU A 73 -30.67 10.03 3.13
N PHE A 74 -30.33 8.81 2.70
CA PHE A 74 -30.92 8.18 1.51
C PHE A 74 -32.43 7.98 1.67
N PHE A 75 -32.89 7.56 2.85
CA PHE A 75 -34.32 7.39 3.08
C PHE A 75 -35.07 8.72 3.05
N LYS A 76 -34.50 9.79 3.61
CA LYS A 76 -35.08 11.14 3.48
C LYS A 76 -35.15 11.61 2.04
N GLN A 77 -34.17 11.25 1.20
CA GLN A 77 -34.23 11.53 -0.22
C GLN A 77 -35.38 10.74 -0.88
N GLY A 78 -35.50 9.44 -0.60
CA GLY A 78 -36.55 8.60 -1.19
C GLY A 78 -37.96 9.01 -0.76
N ASP A 79 -38.13 9.49 0.46
CA ASP A 79 -39.41 10.05 0.93
C ASP A 79 -39.79 11.30 0.12
N LYS A 80 -38.85 12.21 -0.12
CA LYS A 80 -39.08 13.39 -0.99
C LYS A 80 -39.34 13.02 -2.44
N GLU A 81 -38.62 12.06 -2.99
CA GLU A 81 -38.86 11.54 -4.34
C GLU A 81 -40.29 11.00 -4.46
N ARG A 82 -40.76 10.25 -3.45
CA ARG A 82 -42.14 9.75 -3.36
C ARG A 82 -43.17 10.88 -3.27
N GLU A 83 -42.94 11.87 -2.42
CA GLU A 83 -43.83 13.04 -2.27
C GLU A 83 -43.97 13.83 -3.57
N MET A 84 -42.90 13.92 -4.36
CA MET A 84 -42.91 14.59 -5.67
C MET A 84 -43.44 13.71 -6.82
N GLY A 85 -43.80 12.45 -6.55
CA GLY A 85 -44.23 11.50 -7.58
C GLY A 85 -43.11 11.07 -8.55
N LEU A 86 -41.84 11.18 -8.13
CA LEU A 86 -40.68 10.74 -8.90
C LEU A 86 -40.38 9.25 -8.66
N PRO A 87 -39.71 8.58 -9.62
CA PRO A 87 -39.11 7.27 -9.35
C PRO A 87 -38.12 7.36 -8.19
N ILE A 88 -38.25 6.50 -7.19
CA ILE A 88 -37.36 6.48 -6.03
C ILE A 88 -35.99 5.94 -6.45
N SER A 89 -34.95 6.67 -6.10
CA SER A 89 -33.56 6.31 -6.35
C SER A 89 -33.20 4.99 -5.68
N ALA A 90 -32.27 4.25 -6.29
CA ALA A 90 -31.78 3.02 -5.70
C ALA A 90 -31.27 3.25 -4.26
N LEU A 91 -31.55 2.28 -3.36
CA LEU A 91 -31.22 2.33 -1.93
C LEU A 91 -31.97 3.40 -1.10
N CYS A 92 -32.78 4.25 -1.73
CA CYS A 92 -33.49 5.34 -1.04
C CYS A 92 -34.88 4.91 -0.54
N ASP A 93 -35.39 3.74 -0.94
CA ASP A 93 -36.66 3.23 -0.42
C ASP A 93 -36.48 2.44 0.88
N ARG A 94 -36.90 3.03 2.00
CA ARG A 94 -36.91 2.38 3.32
C ARG A 94 -37.85 1.15 3.42
N ASN A 95 -38.76 0.99 2.46
CA ASN A 95 -39.69 -0.15 2.38
C ASN A 95 -39.19 -1.26 1.44
N ALA A 96 -38.04 -1.07 0.78
CA ALA A 96 -37.48 -2.08 -0.10
C ALA A 96 -37.10 -3.36 0.67
N ALA A 97 -37.18 -4.51 -0.02
CA ALA A 97 -36.89 -5.81 0.57
C ALA A 97 -35.43 -6.00 1.01
N SER A 98 -34.49 -5.16 0.55
CA SER A 98 -33.09 -5.26 0.95
C SER A 98 -32.89 -4.75 2.38
N SER A 99 -32.43 -5.63 3.27
CA SER A 99 -32.09 -5.20 4.63
C SER A 99 -30.88 -4.27 4.62
N LEU A 100 -30.82 -3.33 5.58
CA LEU A 100 -29.65 -2.51 5.87
C LEU A 100 -28.37 -3.35 5.93
N ALA A 101 -28.43 -4.51 6.58
CA ALA A 101 -27.27 -5.39 6.73
C ALA A 101 -26.78 -5.94 5.37
N GLN A 102 -27.71 -6.31 4.48
CA GLN A 102 -27.35 -6.80 3.14
C GLN A 102 -26.71 -5.71 2.28
N SER A 103 -27.27 -4.49 2.30
CA SER A 103 -26.73 -3.37 1.52
C SER A 103 -25.34 -2.94 2.03
N GLN A 104 -25.16 -2.83 3.35
CA GLN A 104 -23.86 -2.48 3.94
C GLN A 104 -22.80 -3.55 3.70
N ARG A 105 -23.13 -4.83 3.86
CA ARG A 105 -22.20 -5.92 3.52
C ARG A 105 -21.78 -5.89 2.05
N GLY A 106 -22.73 -5.64 1.14
CA GLY A 106 -22.44 -5.50 -0.30
C GLY A 106 -21.51 -4.33 -0.58
N PHE A 107 -21.78 -3.17 0.02
CA PHE A 107 -20.93 -1.97 -0.11
C PHE A 107 -19.49 -2.24 0.36
N LEU A 108 -19.33 -2.88 1.52
CA LEU A 108 -18.01 -3.23 2.04
C LEU A 108 -17.26 -4.18 1.11
N LEU A 109 -17.89 -5.27 0.67
CA LEU A 109 -17.25 -6.30 -0.15
C LEU A 109 -16.90 -5.84 -1.57
N PHE A 110 -17.81 -5.12 -2.22
CA PHE A 110 -17.70 -4.84 -3.65
C PHE A 110 -17.14 -3.45 -3.96
N LEU A 111 -17.11 -2.53 -2.99
CA LEU A 111 -16.61 -1.17 -3.18
C LEU A 111 -15.45 -0.84 -2.25
N CYS A 112 -15.63 -0.98 -0.93
CA CYS A 112 -14.59 -0.59 0.03
C CYS A 112 -13.38 -1.53 -0.02
N ARG A 113 -13.60 -2.84 0.10
CA ARG A 113 -12.52 -3.82 0.20
C ARG A 113 -11.57 -3.77 -1.01
N PRO A 114 -12.04 -3.72 -2.28
CA PRO A 114 -11.15 -3.58 -3.43
C PRO A 114 -10.28 -2.31 -3.39
N MET A 115 -10.82 -1.20 -2.89
CA MET A 115 -10.05 0.05 -2.73
C MET A 115 -8.89 -0.13 -1.74
N PHE A 116 -9.16 -0.69 -0.56
CA PHE A 116 -8.13 -0.90 0.46
C PHE A 116 -7.10 -1.96 0.02
N VAL A 117 -7.49 -3.02 -0.67
CA VAL A 117 -6.56 -4.02 -1.22
C VAL A 117 -5.56 -3.38 -2.19
N VAL A 118 -6.00 -2.49 -3.07
CA VAL A 118 -5.09 -1.80 -3.99
C VAL A 118 -4.15 -0.86 -3.24
N LEU A 119 -4.60 -0.20 -2.18
CA LEU A 119 -3.74 0.61 -1.32
C LEU A 119 -2.71 -0.22 -0.53
N VAL A 120 -3.04 -1.43 -0.11
CA VAL A 120 -2.06 -2.38 0.48
C VAL A 120 -0.95 -2.68 -0.52
N SER A 121 -1.31 -3.01 -1.77
CA SER A 121 -0.33 -3.25 -2.82
C SER A 121 0.55 -2.02 -3.06
N ALA A 122 -0.04 -0.82 -3.09
CA ALA A 122 0.72 0.43 -3.26
C ALA A 122 1.67 0.72 -2.09
N GLU A 123 1.24 0.45 -0.84
CA GLU A 123 2.10 0.60 0.35
C GLU A 123 3.29 -0.36 0.31
N LYS A 124 3.07 -1.62 -0.13
CA LYS A 124 4.12 -2.63 -0.29
C LYS A 124 5.14 -2.22 -1.35
N VAL A 125 4.69 -1.88 -2.56
CA VAL A 125 5.59 -1.44 -3.65
C VAL A 125 6.41 -0.22 -3.23
N ARG A 126 5.77 0.78 -2.60
CA ARG A 126 6.47 1.95 -2.06
C ARG A 126 7.52 1.56 -1.02
N GLY A 127 7.17 0.66 -0.10
CA GLY A 127 8.08 0.16 0.93
C GLY A 127 9.32 -0.52 0.35
N GLU A 128 9.13 -1.39 -0.63
CA GLU A 128 10.20 -2.06 -1.38
C GLU A 128 11.11 -1.04 -2.08
N ARG A 129 10.53 -0.05 -2.78
CA ARG A 129 11.32 0.97 -3.49
C ARG A 129 12.14 1.84 -2.54
N LEU A 130 11.58 2.22 -1.40
CA LEU A 130 12.31 2.98 -0.37
C LEU A 130 13.46 2.17 0.22
N TYR A 131 13.25 0.87 0.43
CA TYR A 131 14.30 -0.03 0.89
C TYR A 131 15.44 -0.14 -0.12
N ASP A 132 15.13 -0.39 -1.39
CA ASP A 132 16.13 -0.49 -2.46
C ASP A 132 16.95 0.79 -2.60
N ALA A 133 16.28 1.95 -2.55
CA ALA A 133 16.93 3.26 -2.57
C ALA A 133 17.88 3.45 -1.37
N ALA A 134 17.46 3.05 -0.16
CA ALA A 134 18.27 3.12 1.05
C ALA A 134 19.49 2.19 1.00
N VAL A 135 19.33 0.97 0.46
CA VAL A 135 20.44 0.03 0.25
C VAL A 135 21.43 0.59 -0.77
N ALA A 136 20.95 1.15 -1.89
CA ALA A 136 21.80 1.76 -2.91
C ALA A 136 22.55 2.99 -2.37
N ALA A 137 21.94 3.80 -1.50
CA ALA A 137 22.59 4.93 -0.85
C ALA A 137 23.74 4.48 0.09
N LYS A 138 23.51 3.45 0.90
CA LYS A 138 24.54 2.86 1.78
C LYS A 138 25.74 2.31 1.00
N LYS A 139 25.50 1.63 -0.13
CA LYS A 139 26.57 1.14 -1.01
C LYS A 139 27.43 2.29 -1.54
N ARG A 140 26.79 3.36 -2.03
CA ARG A 140 27.49 4.56 -2.54
C ARG A 140 28.35 5.24 -1.48
N ASP A 141 27.85 5.37 -0.25
CA ASP A 141 28.60 5.95 0.87
C ASP A 141 29.83 5.10 1.22
N SER A 142 29.67 3.77 1.28
CA SER A 142 30.79 2.85 1.55
C SER A 142 31.88 2.89 0.46
N SER A 143 31.49 3.05 -0.80
CA SER A 143 32.44 3.20 -1.92
C SER A 143 33.19 4.54 -1.85
N LYS A 144 32.50 5.66 -1.53
CA LYS A 144 33.14 6.97 -1.35
C LYS A 144 34.14 7.00 -0.19
N ARG A 145 33.85 6.29 0.91
CA ARG A 145 34.78 6.17 2.05
C ARG A 145 36.02 5.36 1.72
N ARG A 146 35.91 4.34 0.85
CA ARG A 146 37.07 3.57 0.38
C ARG A 146 37.95 4.34 -0.60
N SER A 147 37.36 5.14 -1.50
CA SER A 147 38.13 5.95 -2.45
C SER A 147 38.79 7.18 -1.78
N SER A 148 38.14 7.81 -0.80
CA SER A 148 38.77 8.89 0.00
C SER A 148 39.89 8.39 0.92
N ALA A 149 39.79 7.17 1.45
CA ALA A 149 40.89 6.55 2.22
C ALA A 149 42.12 6.21 1.37
N PHE A 150 41.96 6.02 0.06
CA PHE A 150 43.08 5.77 -0.87
C PHE A 150 43.84 7.04 -1.24
N LEU A 151 43.18 8.21 -1.21
CA LEU A 151 43.80 9.52 -1.51
C LEU A 151 44.49 10.15 -0.29
N ALA A 152 44.32 9.58 0.92
CA ALA A 152 44.99 10.04 2.14
C ALA A 152 46.39 9.42 2.34
N VAL A 153 47.16 9.24 1.26
CA VAL A 153 48.60 8.96 1.31
C VAL A 153 49.31 10.26 0.93
N GLY A 154 49.99 10.84 1.91
CA GLY A 154 50.32 12.27 1.98
C GLY A 154 51.30 12.82 0.96
N GLU A 155 51.17 14.14 0.75
CA GLU A 155 52.26 15.03 0.40
C GLU A 155 53.16 15.19 1.62
N ASP A 156 54.32 14.53 1.61
CA ASP A 156 55.56 15.12 2.10
C ASP A 156 56.70 14.37 1.41
N GLY A 157 57.55 15.14 0.73
CA GLY A 157 58.63 14.63 -0.10
C GLY A 157 59.75 14.01 0.72
N ASP A 158 60.25 12.86 0.26
CA ASP A 158 61.69 12.67 0.10
C ASP A 158 61.98 11.45 -0.81
N VAL A 159 62.85 11.68 -1.79
CA VAL A 159 63.33 10.69 -2.76
C VAL A 159 64.47 9.89 -2.12
N VAL A 160 64.28 8.60 -1.83
CA VAL A 160 65.39 7.61 -1.81
C VAL A 160 64.87 6.20 -2.13
N GLY A 161 65.32 5.62 -3.25
CA GLY A 161 65.44 4.16 -3.42
C GLY A 161 66.91 3.73 -3.26
N PRO A 162 67.31 2.45 -3.46
CA PRO A 162 66.53 1.23 -3.75
C PRO A 162 66.92 0.01 -2.85
N GLY A 163 66.10 -1.05 -2.80
CA GLY A 163 66.45 -2.28 -2.06
C GLY A 163 65.59 -3.52 -2.40
N ARG A 164 66.24 -4.62 -2.79
CA ARG A 164 65.71 -5.81 -3.48
C ARG A 164 64.89 -6.81 -2.64
N ARG A 165 63.93 -7.46 -3.33
CA ARG A 165 63.52 -8.90 -3.37
C ARG A 165 63.18 -9.66 -2.07
N GLY A 166 62.03 -10.35 -2.10
CA GLY A 166 61.83 -11.58 -1.30
C GLY A 166 60.39 -12.10 -1.17
N SER A 167 59.95 -12.87 -2.15
CA SER A 167 59.05 -14.06 -2.07
C SER A 167 58.10 -14.26 -0.86
N ALA A 168 56.79 -14.25 -1.16
CA ALA A 168 55.74 -15.22 -0.81
C ALA A 168 55.68 -15.82 0.62
N GLY A 169 54.54 -15.58 1.29
CA GLY A 169 54.12 -16.34 2.48
C GLY A 169 52.68 -16.02 2.91
N ARG A 170 51.74 -16.85 2.44
CA ARG A 170 50.31 -16.91 2.77
C ARG A 170 49.96 -16.51 4.22
N ARG A 171 49.00 -15.59 4.39
CA ARG A 171 48.14 -15.53 5.59
C ARG A 171 46.67 -15.28 5.24
N GLY A 172 45.87 -16.31 5.52
CA GLY A 172 44.48 -16.29 5.99
C GLY A 172 43.46 -15.40 5.28
N SER A 173 42.75 -15.96 4.30
CA SER A 173 41.43 -15.45 3.92
C SER A 173 40.35 -16.21 4.70
N ALA A 174 39.98 -15.69 5.87
CA ALA A 174 38.84 -16.15 6.66
C ALA A 174 37.85 -14.99 6.88
N ALA A 175 37.49 -14.30 5.80
CA ALA A 175 36.54 -13.19 5.84
C ALA A 175 35.68 -13.17 4.57
N SER A 176 34.93 -14.24 4.30
CA SER A 176 33.96 -14.24 3.18
C SER A 176 32.57 -14.81 3.54
N MET A 177 32.39 -15.48 4.69
CA MET A 177 31.11 -16.12 5.01
C MET A 177 30.18 -15.34 5.96
N ARG A 178 30.57 -14.15 6.44
CA ARG A 178 29.75 -13.37 7.40
C ARG A 178 28.87 -12.29 6.75
N SER A 179 29.08 -11.98 5.47
CA SER A 179 28.31 -10.97 4.73
C SER A 179 26.93 -11.51 4.30
N SER A 180 26.89 -12.75 3.79
CA SER A 180 25.68 -13.34 3.20
C SER A 180 24.58 -13.70 4.22
N ARG A 181 24.96 -14.04 5.47
CA ARG A 181 23.97 -14.28 6.56
C ARG A 181 23.36 -13.01 7.14
N ARG A 182 23.99 -11.84 6.93
CA ARG A 182 23.51 -10.56 7.48
C ARG A 182 22.50 -9.89 6.53
N THR A 183 22.64 -10.15 5.22
CA THR A 183 21.66 -9.75 4.20
C THR A 183 20.35 -10.54 4.31
N SER A 184 20.39 -11.83 4.70
CA SER A 184 19.18 -12.63 4.91
C SER A 184 18.44 -12.34 6.23
N GLN A 185 19.13 -11.81 7.24
CA GLN A 185 18.50 -11.36 8.48
C GLN A 185 17.93 -9.94 8.41
N ALA A 186 18.47 -9.07 7.54
CA ALA A 186 17.90 -7.74 7.30
C ALA A 186 16.55 -7.81 6.58
N SER A 187 16.36 -8.79 5.69
CA SER A 187 15.05 -9.14 5.13
C SER A 187 14.11 -9.72 6.19
N ALA A 188 14.60 -10.46 7.19
CA ALA A 188 13.75 -10.98 8.27
C ALA A 188 13.31 -9.91 9.30
N LEU A 189 13.96 -8.74 9.32
CA LEU A 189 13.49 -7.55 10.05
C LEU A 189 12.50 -6.71 9.23
N GLN A 190 11.99 -7.25 8.10
CA GLN A 190 10.75 -6.81 7.45
C GLN A 190 9.62 -6.88 8.48
N LEU A 191 9.45 -5.80 9.23
CA LEU A 191 8.21 -5.56 9.93
C LEU A 191 7.13 -5.39 8.85
N ASN A 192 6.40 -6.48 8.62
CA ASN A 192 5.09 -6.56 7.98
C ASN A 192 4.11 -5.64 8.70
N PHE A 193 4.31 -4.33 8.61
CA PHE A 193 3.45 -3.33 9.19
C PHE A 193 2.92 -2.44 8.09
N SER A 194 2.37 -3.06 7.03
CA SER A 194 1.43 -2.33 6.17
C SER A 194 0.32 -1.83 7.09
N MET A 195 0.25 -0.51 7.30
CA MET A 195 -0.78 0.08 8.13
C MET A 195 -2.15 -0.15 7.48
N VAL A 196 -2.20 -0.13 6.14
CA VAL A 196 -3.43 -0.35 5.40
C VAL A 196 -3.91 -1.80 5.60
N GLU A 197 -3.02 -2.80 5.53
CA GLU A 197 -3.38 -4.20 5.70
C GLU A 197 -3.72 -4.51 7.16
N ASN A 198 -2.81 -4.17 8.06
CA ASN A 198 -2.90 -4.55 9.47
C ASN A 198 -3.81 -3.65 10.30
N VAL A 199 -4.38 -2.59 9.75
CA VAL A 199 -5.36 -1.77 10.47
C VAL A 199 -6.62 -1.64 9.65
N CYS A 200 -6.53 -1.02 8.46
CA CYS A 200 -7.71 -0.68 7.70
C CYS A 200 -8.44 -1.91 7.17
N LEU A 201 -7.73 -2.85 6.54
CA LEU A 201 -8.33 -4.03 5.93
C LEU A 201 -8.87 -4.98 7.01
N ARG A 202 -8.15 -5.15 8.13
CA ARG A 202 -8.67 -5.93 9.27
C ARG A 202 -9.97 -5.35 9.83
N LEU A 203 -10.01 -4.05 10.13
CA LEU A 203 -11.24 -3.42 10.64
C LEU A 203 -12.40 -3.50 9.64
N LEU A 204 -12.10 -3.40 8.34
CA LEU A 204 -13.09 -3.57 7.30
C LEU A 204 -13.65 -4.99 7.27
N ASP A 205 -12.78 -6.00 7.31
CA ASP A 205 -13.20 -7.41 7.32
C ASP A 205 -13.98 -7.73 8.61
N ASP A 206 -13.59 -7.19 9.78
CA ASP A 206 -14.36 -7.28 11.03
C ASP A 206 -15.78 -6.68 10.87
N ASN A 207 -15.90 -5.52 10.21
CA ASN A 207 -17.20 -4.90 9.93
C ASN A 207 -18.05 -5.74 8.96
N VAL A 208 -17.43 -6.42 7.98
CA VAL A 208 -18.13 -7.38 7.09
C VAL A 208 -18.73 -8.53 7.90
N GLU A 209 -17.99 -9.06 8.87
CA GLU A 209 -18.47 -10.13 9.75
C GLU A 209 -19.65 -9.66 10.61
N GLU A 210 -19.55 -8.48 11.23
CA GLU A 210 -20.61 -7.90 12.06
C GLU A 210 -21.92 -7.68 11.29
N TRP A 211 -21.85 -7.20 10.05
CA TRP A 211 -23.04 -7.12 9.19
C TRP A 211 -23.56 -8.49 8.78
N THR A 212 -22.67 -9.47 8.56
CA THR A 212 -23.06 -10.84 8.21
C THR A 212 -23.84 -11.50 9.35
N LYS A 213 -23.41 -11.34 10.60
CA LYS A 213 -24.13 -11.81 11.79
C LYS A 213 -25.56 -11.24 11.84
N ARG A 214 -25.70 -9.92 11.64
CA ARG A 214 -27.00 -9.23 11.66
C ARG A 214 -27.94 -9.67 10.54
N MET A 215 -27.42 -10.04 9.37
CA MET A 215 -28.25 -10.64 8.32
C MET A 215 -28.88 -11.97 8.78
N SER A 216 -28.12 -12.80 9.52
CA SER A 216 -28.61 -14.10 10.01
C SER A 216 -29.62 -13.96 11.16
N GLU A 217 -29.47 -12.93 12.00
CA GLU A 217 -30.40 -12.65 13.10
C GLU A 217 -31.74 -12.05 12.62
N SER A 218 -31.74 -11.40 11.46
CA SER A 218 -32.93 -10.77 10.86
C SER A 218 -33.83 -11.75 10.09
N GLN A 219 -33.40 -13.01 9.90
CA GLN A 219 -34.19 -14.06 9.27
C GLN A 219 -35.04 -14.75 10.35
N PRO A 220 -36.39 -14.65 10.35
CA PRO A 220 -37.20 -15.36 11.31
C PRO A 220 -36.95 -16.85 11.16
N SER A 221 -36.67 -17.52 12.29
CA SER A 221 -36.57 -18.97 12.37
C SER A 221 -37.78 -19.58 11.69
N LYS A 222 -37.58 -20.33 10.61
CA LYS A 222 -38.60 -21.25 10.09
C LYS A 222 -38.82 -22.30 11.17
N GLU A 223 -39.69 -22.00 12.13
CA GLU A 223 -40.18 -22.97 13.07
C GLU A 223 -40.85 -24.08 12.28
N LYS A 224 -40.45 -25.30 12.63
CA LYS A 224 -40.97 -26.56 12.14
C LYS A 224 -42.48 -26.60 12.43
N THR A 225 -43.31 -26.28 11.45
CA THR A 225 -44.69 -26.80 11.43
C THR A 225 -44.61 -28.26 11.01
N GLY A 226 -44.31 -29.11 12.00
CA GLY A 226 -44.71 -30.51 11.94
C GLY A 226 -46.19 -30.59 12.27
N SER A 227 -46.98 -31.03 11.30
CA SER A 227 -48.24 -31.76 11.47
C SER A 227 -48.53 -32.47 10.15
#